data_AF-J5KHQ9-F1
#
_entry.id   AF-J5KHQ9-F1
#
_cell.length_a   1.000
_cell.length_b   1.000
_cell.length_c   1.000
_cell.angle_alpha   90.00
_cell.angle_beta   90.00
_cell.angle_gamma   90.00
#
_symmetry.space_group_name_H-M   'P 1'
#
loop_
_entity.id
_entity.type
_entity.pdbx_description
1 polymer ?
#
loop_
_entity_poly.entity_id
_entity_poly.type
_entity_poly.pdbx_seq_one_letter_code
_entity_poly.pdbx_strand_id
1 'polypeptide(L)'
;MQETYGIEISMVQWMTLGVPLAIVMLYSAWVILTKFVFPTSFITSDETKMHLRNMLLQQGPLSRDEKKISIIFGLTALAWMFRTILDNYEMFSGLTDAGIAIISAILLFMIPSSSSKGELLDWSHSDKLPWGLLILFGGGLSIAAQINSSGLGIWIGEGLSILSTVPPIFLILAVAALIIFLTEVTSNVATTSTFLPVFGAVAVGIGVLPVSLTVPVCLAASCAFMLPVATPPNAIVYGSGKFTIATMMKAGFALNIIGIFVVTLFAYYLAPNIF
;
A
#
# COMPACT_ATOMS: atom_id res chain seq x y z
N MET A 1 5.34 -8.14 12.11
CA MET A 1 4.72 -7.44 13.26
C MET A 1 4.11 -8.44 14.24
N GLN A 2 3.15 -9.26 13.84
CA GLN A 2 2.54 -10.26 14.74
C GLN A 2 3.56 -11.32 15.22
N GLU A 3 4.27 -11.98 14.31
CA GLU A 3 5.24 -13.02 14.69
C GLU A 3 6.46 -12.48 15.46
N THR A 4 6.95 -11.30 15.07
CA THR A 4 8.21 -10.74 15.62
C THR A 4 7.98 -9.92 16.90
N TYR A 5 6.86 -9.21 17.00
CA TYR A 5 6.59 -8.24 18.06
C TYR A 5 5.27 -8.48 18.79
N GLY A 6 4.48 -9.49 18.42
CA GLY A 6 3.17 -9.75 19.01
C GLY A 6 2.08 -8.73 18.65
N ILE A 7 2.36 -7.83 17.70
CA ILE A 7 1.44 -6.75 17.32
C ILE A 7 0.65 -7.18 16.08
N GLU A 8 -0.62 -7.49 16.26
CA GLU A 8 -1.57 -7.73 15.17
C GLU A 8 -2.22 -6.40 14.74
N ILE A 9 -2.05 -6.05 13.47
CA ILE A 9 -2.72 -4.89 12.87
C ILE A 9 -3.85 -5.44 11.99
N SER A 10 -5.08 -5.22 12.42
CA SER A 10 -6.26 -5.60 11.63
C SER A 10 -6.41 -4.73 10.38
N MET A 11 -7.11 -5.24 9.36
CA MET A 11 -7.41 -4.50 8.14
C MET A 11 -8.13 -3.17 8.43
N VAL A 12 -9.07 -3.15 9.37
CA VAL A 12 -9.81 -1.95 9.77
C VAL A 12 -8.89 -0.89 10.38
N GLN A 13 -7.97 -1.28 11.27
CA GLN A 13 -6.99 -0.35 11.83
C GLN A 13 -6.10 0.24 10.73
N TRP A 14 -5.60 -0.61 9.82
CA TRP A 14 -4.79 -0.14 8.70
C TRP A 14 -5.55 0.83 7.78
N MET A 15 -6.81 0.53 7.47
CA MET A 15 -7.67 1.41 6.66
C MET A 15 -7.98 2.73 7.35
N THR A 16 -8.14 2.73 8.68
CA THR A 16 -8.40 3.97 9.46
C THR A 16 -7.27 4.97 9.32
N LEU A 17 -6.03 4.50 9.15
CA LEU A 17 -4.88 5.35 8.84
C LEU A 17 -4.74 5.61 7.34
N GLY A 18 -4.82 4.55 6.52
CA GLY A 18 -4.46 4.57 5.11
C GLY A 18 -5.46 5.29 4.22
N VAL A 19 -6.78 5.14 4.47
CA VAL A 19 -7.82 5.77 3.64
C VAL A 19 -7.77 7.31 3.75
N PRO A 20 -7.73 7.91 4.95
CA PRO A 20 -7.64 9.37 5.04
C PRO A 20 -6.33 9.90 4.47
N LEU A 21 -5.21 9.18 4.65
CA LEU A 21 -3.93 9.54 4.01
C LEU A 21 -4.04 9.53 2.49
N ALA A 22 -4.63 8.47 1.91
CA ALA A 22 -4.81 8.35 0.46
C ALA A 22 -5.69 9.48 -0.10
N ILE A 23 -6.75 9.87 0.60
CA ILE A 23 -7.60 11.01 0.22
C ILE A 23 -6.79 12.30 0.19
N VAL A 24 -6.01 12.58 1.24
CA VAL A 24 -5.16 13.78 1.33
C VAL A 24 -4.11 13.77 0.22
N MET A 25 -3.44 12.64 -0.01
CA MET A 25 -2.45 12.50 -1.07
C MET A 25 -3.05 12.66 -2.46
N LEU A 26 -4.23 12.06 -2.71
CA LEU A 26 -4.93 12.18 -4.00
C LEU A 26 -5.34 13.63 -4.28
N TYR A 27 -5.94 14.30 -3.30
CA TYR A 27 -6.32 15.70 -3.43
C TYR A 27 -5.10 16.60 -3.63
N SER A 28 -4.04 16.39 -2.84
CA SER A 28 -2.79 17.12 -2.96
C SER A 28 -2.17 16.90 -4.34
N ALA A 29 -2.08 15.66 -4.81
CA ALA A 29 -1.54 15.33 -6.12
C ALA A 29 -2.33 16.02 -7.25
N TRP A 30 -3.67 15.98 -7.19
CA TRP A 30 -4.50 16.69 -8.14
C TRP A 30 -4.21 18.20 -8.16
N VAL A 31 -4.18 18.85 -6.99
CA VAL A 31 -3.90 20.29 -6.88
C VAL A 31 -2.50 20.64 -7.40
N ILE A 32 -1.46 19.92 -6.96
CA ILE A 32 -0.07 20.16 -7.35
C ILE A 32 0.10 20.00 -8.85
N LEU A 33 -0.39 18.89 -9.40
CA LEU A 33 -0.22 18.60 -10.82
C LEU A 33 -1.00 19.58 -11.69
N THR A 34 -2.26 19.87 -11.36
CA THR A 34 -3.14 20.67 -12.24
C THR A 34 -3.04 22.18 -12.04
N LYS A 35 -2.61 22.66 -10.87
CA LYS A 35 -2.51 24.12 -10.58
C LYS A 35 -1.08 24.63 -10.53
N PHE A 36 -0.10 23.82 -10.13
CA PHE A 36 1.26 24.30 -9.88
C PHE A 36 2.29 23.78 -10.89
N VAL A 37 2.36 22.47 -11.12
CA VAL A 37 3.38 21.86 -11.98
C VAL A 37 2.98 21.96 -13.45
N PHE A 38 1.74 21.61 -13.77
CA PHE A 38 1.17 21.68 -15.11
C PHE A 38 -0.18 22.40 -15.06
N PRO A 39 -0.21 23.74 -14.94
CA PRO A 39 -1.44 24.52 -14.94
C PRO A 39 -2.33 24.15 -16.13
N THR A 40 -3.43 23.43 -15.88
CA THR A 40 -4.35 23.01 -16.93
C THR A 40 -5.50 23.99 -17.06
N SER A 41 -5.67 24.54 -18.26
CA SER A 41 -6.83 25.36 -18.63
C SER A 41 -7.38 24.85 -19.95
N PHE A 42 -8.13 23.75 -19.89
CA PHE A 42 -8.87 23.28 -21.05
C PHE A 42 -10.37 23.27 -20.74
N ILE A 43 -11.15 23.75 -21.69
CA ILE A 43 -12.61 23.68 -21.67
C ILE A 43 -12.99 22.53 -22.58
N THR A 44 -13.64 21.50 -22.03
CA THR A 44 -14.05 20.33 -22.79
C THR A 44 -15.12 20.72 -23.82
N SER A 45 -14.87 20.39 -25.09
CA SER A 45 -15.86 20.58 -26.16
C SER A 45 -17.08 19.68 -25.96
N ASP A 46 -18.24 20.10 -26.48
CA ASP A 46 -19.46 19.27 -26.39
C ASP A 46 -19.34 17.98 -27.21
N GLU A 47 -18.57 17.99 -28.29
CA GLU A 47 -18.24 16.80 -29.07
C GLU A 47 -17.46 15.77 -28.24
N THR A 48 -16.46 16.19 -27.48
CA THR A 48 -15.70 15.30 -26.58
C THR A 48 -16.61 14.73 -25.49
N LYS A 49 -17.52 15.53 -24.92
CA LYS A 49 -18.49 15.03 -23.92
C LYS A 49 -19.41 13.98 -24.52
N MET A 50 -19.91 14.21 -25.74
CA MET A 50 -20.73 13.25 -26.47
C MET A 50 -19.96 11.96 -26.75
N HIS A 51 -18.69 12.06 -27.17
CA HIS A 51 -17.85 10.89 -27.42
C HIS A 51 -17.64 10.05 -26.15
N LEU A 52 -17.29 10.67 -25.02
CA LEU A 52 -17.12 9.97 -23.73
C LEU A 52 -18.44 9.33 -23.26
N ARG A 53 -19.56 10.01 -23.46
CA ARG A 53 -20.88 9.45 -23.16
C ARG A 53 -21.18 8.23 -24.02
N ASN A 54 -20.83 8.27 -25.30
CA ASN A 54 -20.98 7.12 -26.20
C ASN A 54 -20.09 5.95 -25.76
N MET A 55 -18.84 6.20 -25.35
CA MET A 55 -17.96 5.16 -24.80
C MET A 55 -18.55 4.52 -23.53
N LEU A 56 -19.13 5.32 -22.63
CA LEU A 56 -19.81 4.82 -21.44
C LEU A 56 -21.03 3.96 -21.80
N LEU A 57 -21.83 4.40 -22.77
CA LEU A 57 -22.99 3.64 -23.26
C LEU A 57 -22.58 2.32 -23.94
N GLN A 58 -21.43 2.31 -24.62
CA GLN A 58 -20.89 1.11 -25.29
C GLN A 58 -20.44 0.01 -24.32
N GLN A 59 -20.11 0.33 -23.05
CA GLN A 59 -19.79 -0.70 -22.06
C GLN A 59 -20.97 -1.62 -21.74
N GLY A 60 -22.21 -1.14 -21.97
CA GLY A 60 -23.42 -1.91 -21.72
C GLY A 60 -23.70 -2.14 -20.23
N PRO A 61 -24.75 -2.92 -19.91
CA PRO A 61 -25.07 -3.28 -18.53
C PRO A 61 -24.10 -4.33 -17.98
N LEU A 62 -23.91 -4.32 -16.65
CA LEU A 62 -23.09 -5.33 -15.96
C LEU A 62 -23.52 -6.76 -16.34
N SER A 63 -22.55 -7.56 -16.76
CA SER A 63 -22.74 -8.96 -17.10
C SER A 63 -23.14 -9.77 -15.85
N ARG A 64 -23.67 -10.97 -16.06
CA ARG A 64 -24.04 -11.86 -14.94
C ARG A 64 -22.82 -12.24 -14.10
N ASP A 65 -21.67 -12.42 -14.73
CA ASP A 65 -20.44 -12.80 -14.03
C ASP A 65 -19.81 -11.62 -13.30
N GLU A 66 -19.83 -10.41 -13.89
CA GLU A 66 -19.44 -9.19 -13.19
C GLU A 66 -20.28 -8.95 -11.93
N LYS A 67 -21.59 -9.23 -11.98
CA LYS A 67 -22.47 -9.16 -10.80
C LYS A 67 -22.07 -10.18 -9.74
N LYS A 68 -21.82 -11.44 -10.11
CA LYS A 68 -21.37 -12.47 -9.15
C LYS A 68 -20.05 -12.08 -8.49
N ILE A 69 -19.07 -11.65 -9.28
CA ILE A 69 -17.76 -11.19 -8.80
C ILE A 69 -17.94 -10.00 -7.85
N SER A 70 -18.79 -9.03 -8.21
CA SER A 70 -19.09 -7.87 -7.37
C SER A 70 -19.72 -8.26 -6.03
N ILE A 71 -20.59 -9.27 -6.01
CA ILE A 71 -21.19 -9.81 -4.77
C ILE A 71 -20.12 -10.46 -3.90
N ILE A 72 -19.28 -11.35 -4.48
CA ILE A 72 -18.21 -12.03 -3.73
C ILE A 72 -17.24 -11.00 -3.15
N PHE A 73 -16.82 -10.03 -3.96
CA PHE A 73 -15.95 -8.94 -3.53
C PHE A 73 -16.58 -8.10 -2.42
N GLY A 74 -17.86 -7.72 -2.57
CA GLY A 74 -18.60 -6.98 -1.55
C GLY A 74 -18.72 -7.75 -0.23
N LEU A 75 -19.04 -9.04 -0.27
CA LEU A 75 -19.08 -9.91 0.92
C LEU A 75 -17.72 -10.03 1.59
N THR A 76 -16.64 -10.13 0.80
CA THR A 76 -15.26 -10.17 1.31
C THR A 76 -14.91 -8.88 2.04
N ALA A 77 -15.21 -7.74 1.43
CA ALA A 77 -14.96 -6.43 2.03
C ALA A 77 -15.75 -6.25 3.33
N LEU A 78 -17.02 -6.64 3.36
CA LEU A 78 -17.83 -6.62 4.59
C LEU A 78 -17.25 -7.56 5.65
N ALA A 79 -16.82 -8.77 5.27
CA ALA A 79 -16.21 -9.72 6.20
C ALA A 79 -14.93 -9.15 6.84
N TRP A 80 -14.06 -8.48 6.09
CA TRP A 80 -12.90 -7.78 6.66
C TRP A 80 -13.30 -6.64 7.60
N MET A 81 -14.29 -5.83 7.22
CA MET A 81 -14.77 -4.71 8.03
C MET A 81 -15.41 -5.17 9.35
N PHE A 82 -16.09 -6.32 9.36
CA PHE A 82 -16.75 -6.88 10.54
C PHE A 82 -15.97 -8.02 11.19
N ARG A 83 -14.73 -8.32 10.77
CA ARG A 83 -13.93 -9.47 11.24
C ARG A 83 -13.89 -9.54 12.76
N THR A 84 -13.55 -8.44 13.43
CA THR A 84 -13.41 -8.38 14.89
C THR A 84 -14.74 -8.62 15.63
N ILE A 85 -15.88 -8.36 14.99
CA ILE A 85 -17.21 -8.67 15.54
C ILE A 85 -17.57 -10.12 15.26
N LEU A 86 -17.25 -10.62 14.06
CA LEU A 86 -17.49 -12.00 13.65
C LEU A 86 -16.72 -12.99 14.52
N ASP A 87 -15.45 -12.69 14.83
CA ASP A 87 -14.57 -13.54 15.65
C ASP A 87 -15.10 -13.78 17.07
N ASN A 88 -15.99 -12.92 17.58
CA ASN A 88 -16.62 -13.10 18.89
C ASN A 88 -17.73 -14.16 18.91
N TYR A 89 -18.20 -14.63 17.75
CA TYR A 89 -19.16 -15.72 17.67
C TYR A 89 -18.45 -17.07 17.63
N GLU A 90 -18.89 -18.04 18.43
CA GLU A 90 -18.26 -19.38 18.53
C GLU A 90 -18.06 -20.07 17.17
N MET A 91 -18.98 -19.85 16.22
CA MET A 91 -18.91 -20.41 14.87
C MET A 91 -17.75 -19.86 14.02
N PHE A 92 -17.30 -18.63 14.30
CA PHE A 92 -16.26 -17.93 13.56
C PHE A 92 -15.02 -17.65 14.42
N SER A 93 -14.92 -18.28 15.59
CA SER A 93 -13.76 -18.16 16.47
C SER A 93 -12.48 -18.58 15.74
N GLY A 94 -11.48 -17.69 15.70
CA GLY A 94 -10.23 -17.89 14.99
C GLY A 94 -10.26 -17.39 13.53
N LEU A 95 -11.26 -16.60 13.14
CA LEU A 95 -11.33 -16.03 11.80
C LEU A 95 -10.22 -15.00 11.61
N THR A 96 -9.32 -15.27 10.65
CA THR A 96 -8.22 -14.37 10.29
C THR A 96 -8.51 -13.62 8.99
N ASP A 97 -7.87 -12.47 8.77
CA ASP A 97 -7.94 -11.74 7.50
C ASP A 97 -7.49 -12.61 6.31
N ALA A 98 -6.49 -13.48 6.54
CA ALA A 98 -6.02 -14.47 5.57
C ALA A 98 -7.07 -15.56 5.30
N GLY A 99 -7.77 -16.03 6.33
CA GLY A 99 -8.87 -16.99 6.19
C GLY A 99 -10.00 -16.46 5.32
N ILE A 100 -10.40 -15.19 5.54
CA ILE A 100 -11.40 -14.51 4.70
C ILE A 100 -10.95 -14.48 3.24
N ALA A 101 -9.70 -14.11 2.96
CA ALA A 101 -9.15 -14.06 1.61
C ALA A 101 -9.16 -15.45 0.92
N ILE A 102 -8.77 -16.50 1.64
CA ILE A 102 -8.75 -17.88 1.12
C ILE A 102 -10.18 -18.34 0.78
N ILE A 103 -11.15 -18.09 1.66
CA ILE A 103 -12.57 -18.43 1.40
C ILE A 103 -13.06 -17.73 0.14
N SER A 104 -12.79 -16.43 -0.01
CA SER A 104 -13.17 -15.66 -1.20
C SER A 104 -12.51 -16.16 -2.48
N ALA A 105 -11.23 -16.54 -2.42
CA ALA A 105 -10.53 -17.14 -3.55
C ALA A 105 -11.16 -18.47 -3.95
N ILE A 106 -11.44 -19.36 -2.98
CA ILE A 106 -12.12 -20.65 -3.23
C ILE A 106 -13.47 -20.42 -3.90
N LEU A 107 -14.27 -19.46 -3.43
CA LEU A 107 -15.56 -19.13 -4.04
C LEU A 107 -15.43 -18.72 -5.51
N LEU A 108 -14.40 -17.94 -5.86
CA LEU A 108 -14.15 -17.54 -7.25
C LEU A 108 -13.75 -18.73 -8.15
N PHE A 109 -13.01 -19.71 -7.63
CA PHE A 109 -12.64 -20.93 -8.36
C PHE A 109 -13.71 -22.02 -8.36
N MET A 110 -14.79 -21.87 -7.59
CA MET A 110 -15.84 -22.89 -7.45
C MET A 110 -17.17 -22.46 -8.10
N ILE A 111 -17.47 -21.16 -8.14
CA ILE A 111 -18.73 -20.68 -8.72
C ILE A 111 -18.64 -20.70 -10.25
N PRO A 112 -19.61 -21.33 -10.95
CA PRO A 112 -19.59 -21.42 -12.41
C PRO A 112 -19.85 -20.07 -13.07
N SER A 113 -19.15 -19.83 -14.17
CA SER A 113 -19.36 -18.72 -15.08
C SER A 113 -20.70 -18.86 -15.81
N SER A 114 -21.36 -17.73 -16.07
CA SER A 114 -22.58 -17.65 -16.87
C SER A 114 -22.29 -17.31 -18.33
N SER A 115 -21.09 -16.85 -18.66
CA SER A 115 -20.69 -16.45 -20.01
C SER A 115 -19.66 -17.38 -20.67
N SER A 116 -18.92 -18.17 -19.89
CA SER A 116 -17.94 -19.14 -20.38
C SER A 116 -18.21 -20.54 -19.83
N LYS A 117 -17.69 -21.57 -20.50
CA LYS A 117 -17.60 -22.91 -19.92
C LYS A 117 -16.47 -22.90 -18.88
N GLY A 118 -16.81 -23.15 -17.63
CA GLY A 118 -15.87 -23.14 -16.50
C GLY A 118 -16.35 -22.26 -15.36
N GLU A 119 -15.46 -21.94 -14.44
CA GLU A 119 -15.70 -21.14 -13.24
C GLU A 119 -15.44 -19.65 -13.49
N LEU A 120 -15.76 -18.81 -12.50
CA LEU A 120 -15.51 -17.36 -12.59
C LEU A 120 -14.02 -17.06 -12.75
N LEU A 121 -13.15 -17.90 -12.21
CA LEU A 121 -11.70 -17.83 -12.34
C LEU A 121 -11.16 -19.22 -12.69
N ASP A 122 -10.30 -19.28 -13.69
CA ASP A 122 -9.57 -20.48 -14.11
C ASP A 122 -8.20 -20.52 -13.40
N TRP A 123 -7.78 -21.68 -12.90
CA TRP A 123 -6.50 -21.87 -12.20
C TRP A 123 -5.28 -21.40 -13.00
N SER A 124 -5.33 -21.41 -14.33
CA SER A 124 -4.29 -20.85 -15.20
C SER A 124 -4.02 -19.35 -14.95
N HIS A 125 -4.95 -18.63 -14.31
CA HIS A 125 -4.71 -17.25 -13.88
C HIS A 125 -3.76 -17.15 -12.68
N SER A 126 -3.58 -18.22 -11.91
CA SER A 126 -2.65 -18.27 -10.79
C SER A 126 -1.19 -18.07 -11.24
N ASP A 127 -0.85 -18.41 -12.49
CA ASP A 127 0.48 -18.17 -13.07
C ASP A 127 0.80 -16.67 -13.18
N LYS A 128 -0.22 -15.81 -13.21
CA LYS A 128 -0.06 -14.35 -13.24
C LYS A 128 0.12 -13.76 -11.84
N LEU A 129 -0.07 -14.56 -10.78
CA LEU A 129 0.17 -14.10 -9.43
C LEU A 129 1.67 -13.87 -9.22
N PRO A 130 2.07 -12.80 -8.53
CA PRO A 130 3.46 -12.49 -8.28
C PRO A 130 4.02 -13.41 -7.19
N TRP A 131 4.22 -14.71 -7.45
CA TRP A 131 4.71 -15.68 -6.45
C TRP A 131 6.03 -15.27 -5.78
N GLY A 132 6.90 -14.56 -6.52
CA GLY A 132 8.13 -13.98 -5.99
C GLY A 132 7.89 -12.98 -4.84
N LEU A 133 6.73 -12.31 -4.80
CA LEU A 133 6.32 -11.43 -3.71
C LEU A 133 6.17 -12.20 -2.38
N LEU A 134 5.55 -13.38 -2.43
CA LEU A 134 5.36 -14.23 -1.26
C LEU A 134 6.70 -14.75 -0.72
N ILE A 135 7.60 -15.17 -1.62
CA ILE A 135 8.96 -15.58 -1.24
C ILE A 135 9.73 -14.41 -0.63
N LEU A 136 9.61 -13.21 -1.19
CA LEU A 136 10.27 -12.00 -0.68
C LEU A 136 9.77 -11.61 0.72
N PHE A 137 8.47 -11.74 0.99
CA PHE A 137 7.94 -11.52 2.35
C PHE A 137 8.50 -12.54 3.34
N GLY A 138 8.51 -13.83 3.00
CA GLY A 138 9.12 -14.86 3.84
C GLY A 138 10.61 -14.62 4.11
N GLY A 139 11.36 -14.19 3.08
CA GLY A 139 12.76 -13.79 3.21
C GLY A 139 12.95 -12.58 4.13
N GLY A 140 12.11 -11.54 3.99
CA GLY A 140 12.15 -10.35 4.84
C GLY A 140 11.86 -10.68 6.31
N LEU A 141 10.86 -11.52 6.59
CA LEU A 141 10.57 -12.02 7.95
C LEU A 141 11.72 -12.85 8.52
N SER A 142 12.36 -13.67 7.68
CA SER A 142 13.54 -14.46 8.08
C SER A 142 14.72 -13.57 8.45
N ILE A 143 14.99 -12.52 7.67
CA ILE A 143 16.02 -11.51 7.98
C ILE A 143 15.68 -10.79 9.30
N ALA A 144 14.42 -10.41 9.50
CA ALA A 144 13.96 -9.80 10.76
C ALA A 144 14.29 -10.65 11.98
N ALA A 145 13.94 -11.94 11.91
CA ALA A 145 14.19 -12.90 12.97
C ALA A 145 15.69 -13.03 13.26
N GLN A 146 16.54 -13.06 12.22
CA GLN A 146 17.99 -13.14 12.38
C GLN A 146 18.61 -11.85 12.92
N ILE A 147 18.15 -10.67 12.51
CA ILE A 147 18.60 -9.38 13.08
C ILE A 147 18.32 -9.33 14.59
N ASN A 148 17.15 -9.85 15.01
CA ASN A 148 16.77 -9.88 16.41
C ASN A 148 17.55 -10.94 17.20
N SER A 149 17.61 -12.18 16.71
CA SER A 149 18.28 -13.30 17.40
C SER A 149 19.81 -13.15 17.48
N SER A 150 20.44 -12.52 16.49
CA SER A 150 21.89 -12.28 16.47
C SER A 150 22.35 -11.13 17.37
N GLY A 151 21.43 -10.32 17.90
CA GLY A 151 21.76 -9.10 18.63
C GLY A 151 22.19 -7.93 17.74
N LEU A 152 22.19 -8.09 16.41
CA LEU A 152 22.56 -7.01 15.48
C LEU A 152 21.66 -5.78 15.63
N GLY A 153 20.35 -5.99 15.84
CA GLY A 153 19.40 -4.89 16.08
C GLY A 153 19.77 -4.04 17.28
N ILE A 154 20.20 -4.69 18.37
CA ILE A 154 20.65 -4.03 19.61
C ILE A 154 21.94 -3.27 19.33
N TRP A 155 22.91 -3.89 18.65
CA TRP A 155 24.19 -3.25 18.31
C TRP A 155 24.00 -1.99 17.45
N ILE A 156 23.12 -2.03 16.44
CA ILE A 156 22.76 -0.85 15.64
C ILE A 156 22.07 0.21 16.51
N GLY A 157 21.14 -0.20 17.37
CA GLY A 157 20.42 0.68 18.29
C GLY A 157 21.35 1.42 19.26
N GLU A 158 22.32 0.72 19.84
CA GLU A 158 23.35 1.30 20.71
C GLU A 158 24.23 2.32 19.98
N GLY A 159 24.66 2.00 18.75
CA GLY A 159 25.41 2.92 17.89
C GLY A 159 24.61 4.16 17.49
N LEU A 160 23.27 4.06 17.51
CA LEU A 160 22.34 5.15 17.24
C LEU A 160 21.69 5.72 18.51
N SER A 161 22.22 5.41 19.69
CA SER A 161 21.64 5.84 20.98
C SER A 161 21.49 7.36 21.10
N ILE A 162 22.30 8.15 20.38
CA ILE A 162 22.14 9.62 20.31
C ILE A 162 20.78 10.04 19.73
N LEU A 163 20.20 9.22 18.86
CA LEU A 163 18.86 9.45 18.29
C LEU A 163 17.74 9.37 19.33
N SER A 164 17.97 8.74 20.49
CA SER A 164 16.99 8.74 21.60
C SER A 164 16.69 10.15 22.13
N THR A 165 17.61 11.10 21.93
CA THR A 165 17.43 12.51 22.31
C THR A 165 16.72 13.33 21.25
N VAL A 166 16.60 12.80 20.03
CA VAL A 166 15.96 13.48 18.90
C VAL A 166 14.43 13.36 19.04
N PRO A 167 13.67 14.46 18.89
CA PRO A 167 12.22 14.39 18.94
C PRO A 167 11.67 13.38 17.91
N PRO A 168 10.72 12.50 18.28
CA PRO A 168 10.28 11.39 17.41
C PRO A 168 9.76 11.83 16.04
N ILE A 169 9.17 13.04 15.95
CA ILE A 169 8.71 13.60 14.68
C ILE A 169 9.84 13.78 13.65
N PHE A 170 11.05 14.15 14.07
CA PHE A 170 12.20 14.30 13.17
C PHE A 170 12.76 12.95 12.73
N LEU A 171 12.71 11.93 13.60
CA LEU A 171 13.07 10.57 13.23
C LEU A 171 12.10 10.02 12.18
N ILE A 172 10.79 10.18 12.40
CA ILE A 172 9.76 9.78 11.44
C ILE A 172 9.94 10.52 10.11
N LEU A 173 10.21 11.83 10.15
CA LEU A 173 10.46 12.63 8.95
C LEU A 173 11.70 12.14 8.17
N ALA A 174 12.78 11.83 8.86
CA ALA A 174 13.99 11.29 8.24
C ALA A 174 13.75 9.92 7.62
N VAL A 175 13.02 9.03 8.31
CA VAL A 175 12.64 7.71 7.80
C VAL A 175 11.73 7.85 6.57
N ALA A 176 10.70 8.69 6.65
CA ALA A 176 9.80 8.93 5.53
C ALA A 176 10.55 9.47 4.31
N ALA A 177 11.43 10.46 4.51
CA ALA A 177 12.26 11.00 3.43
C ALA A 177 13.17 9.94 2.81
N LEU A 178 13.91 9.19 3.63
CA LEU A 178 14.79 8.13 3.15
C LEU A 178 14.03 7.12 2.28
N ILE A 179 12.90 6.62 2.78
CA ILE A 179 12.15 5.57 2.10
C ILE A 179 11.46 6.08 0.84
N ILE A 180 10.89 7.30 0.85
CA ILE A 180 10.26 7.91 -0.32
C ILE A 180 11.26 8.05 -1.48
N PHE A 181 12.48 8.52 -1.21
CA PHE A 181 13.49 8.62 -2.27
C PHE A 181 14.05 7.25 -2.68
N LEU A 182 14.19 6.32 -1.74
CA LEU A 182 14.72 4.99 -2.03
C LEU A 182 13.76 4.16 -2.90
N THR A 183 12.46 4.32 -2.71
CA THR A 183 11.43 3.61 -3.49
C THR A 183 11.30 4.12 -4.93
N GLU A 184 12.01 5.18 -5.31
CA GLU A 184 12.08 5.63 -6.72
C GLU A 184 13.00 4.74 -7.56
N VAL A 185 14.00 4.13 -6.92
CA VAL A 185 15.02 3.30 -7.58
C VAL A 185 14.85 1.81 -7.28
N THR A 186 13.93 1.46 -6.37
CA THR A 186 13.68 0.11 -5.87
C THR A 186 12.18 -0.18 -5.89
N SER A 187 11.76 -1.44 -5.98
CA SER A 187 10.33 -1.75 -5.87
C SER A 187 9.78 -1.43 -4.47
N ASN A 188 8.54 -0.94 -4.40
CA ASN A 188 7.86 -0.59 -3.13
C ASN A 188 7.86 -1.75 -2.13
N VAL A 189 7.64 -2.96 -2.66
CA VAL A 189 7.66 -4.18 -1.87
C VAL A 189 9.06 -4.49 -1.37
N ALA A 190 10.08 -4.50 -2.24
CA ALA A 190 11.43 -4.82 -1.81
C ALA A 190 11.92 -3.83 -0.76
N THR A 191 11.64 -2.54 -0.95
CA THR A 191 11.93 -1.49 0.03
C THR A 191 11.26 -1.78 1.37
N THR A 192 9.96 -2.07 1.38
CA THR A 192 9.25 -2.42 2.61
C THR A 192 9.82 -3.68 3.26
N SER A 193 9.98 -4.77 2.52
CA SER A 193 10.45 -6.06 3.05
C SER A 193 11.87 -6.01 3.62
N THR A 194 12.74 -5.17 3.05
CA THR A 194 14.12 -5.01 3.53
C THR A 194 14.19 -4.08 4.75
N PHE A 195 13.49 -2.94 4.72
CA PHE A 195 13.69 -1.89 5.73
C PHE A 195 12.74 -2.00 6.92
N LEU A 196 11.55 -2.58 6.75
CA LEU A 196 10.62 -2.81 7.85
C LEU A 196 11.24 -3.60 9.02
N PRO A 197 11.94 -4.73 8.81
CA PRO A 197 12.58 -5.43 9.92
C PRO A 197 13.74 -4.67 10.55
N VAL A 198 14.51 -3.92 9.74
CA VAL A 198 15.62 -3.09 10.21
C VAL A 198 15.10 -1.97 11.12
N PHE A 199 14.11 -1.20 10.67
CA PHE A 199 13.54 -0.11 11.47
C PHE A 199 12.74 -0.62 12.67
N GLY A 200 12.13 -1.80 12.58
CA GLY A 200 11.54 -2.46 13.75
C GLY A 200 12.59 -2.78 14.81
N ALA A 201 13.74 -3.33 14.42
CA ALA A 201 14.83 -3.63 15.35
C ALA A 201 15.49 -2.36 15.93
N VAL A 202 15.69 -1.33 15.10
CA VAL A 202 16.20 -0.02 15.53
C VAL A 202 15.26 0.63 16.55
N ALA A 203 13.94 0.58 16.30
CA ALA A 203 12.95 1.10 17.23
C ALA A 203 13.08 0.45 18.63
N VAL A 204 13.18 -0.88 18.68
CA VAL A 204 13.43 -1.60 19.94
C VAL A 204 14.73 -1.15 20.58
N GLY A 205 15.82 -1.04 19.80
CA GLY A 205 17.13 -0.64 20.29
C GLY A 205 17.20 0.77 20.88
N ILE A 206 16.41 1.72 20.36
CA ILE A 206 16.32 3.09 20.90
C ILE A 206 15.18 3.26 21.93
N GLY A 207 14.50 2.18 22.29
CA GLY A 207 13.46 2.17 23.33
C GLY A 207 12.11 2.74 22.91
N VAL A 208 11.78 2.75 21.62
CA VAL A 208 10.45 3.17 21.12
C VAL A 208 9.67 1.99 20.55
N LEU A 209 8.33 2.12 20.49
CA LEU A 209 7.48 1.07 19.93
C LEU A 209 7.83 0.83 18.45
N PRO A 210 8.02 -0.43 18.00
CA PRO A 210 8.35 -0.77 16.61
C PRO A 210 7.45 -0.12 15.57
N VAL A 211 6.15 -0.08 15.85
CA VAL A 211 5.10 0.52 15.00
C VAL A 211 5.45 1.97 14.62
N SER A 212 6.08 2.72 15.53
CA SER A 212 6.42 4.14 15.34
C SER A 212 7.36 4.37 14.16
N LEU A 213 8.26 3.43 13.86
CA LEU A 213 9.20 3.52 12.74
C LEU A 213 8.79 2.62 11.56
N THR A 214 8.05 1.53 11.79
CA THR A 214 7.63 0.63 10.70
C THR A 214 6.44 1.15 9.92
N VAL A 215 5.50 1.86 10.56
CA VAL A 215 4.34 2.49 9.87
C VAL A 215 4.80 3.53 8.83
N PRO A 216 5.67 4.51 9.17
CA PRO A 216 6.13 5.45 8.16
C PRO A 216 6.90 4.76 7.03
N VAL A 217 7.64 3.67 7.27
CA VAL A 217 8.28 2.87 6.20
C VAL A 217 7.23 2.34 5.21
N CYS A 218 6.17 1.67 5.70
CA CYS A 218 5.12 1.12 4.84
C CYS A 218 4.41 2.20 4.01
N LEU A 219 4.08 3.33 4.63
CA LEU A 219 3.38 4.44 3.98
C LEU A 219 4.29 5.14 2.96
N ALA A 220 5.53 5.43 3.34
CA ALA A 220 6.54 6.06 2.49
C ALA A 220 6.89 5.21 1.27
N ALA A 221 7.02 3.89 1.43
CA ALA A 221 7.33 2.99 0.32
C ALA A 221 6.23 2.95 -0.75
N SER A 222 5.03 3.43 -0.44
CA SER A 222 3.93 3.55 -1.42
C SER A 222 3.97 4.86 -2.22
N CYS A 223 4.85 5.80 -1.86
CA CYS A 223 4.95 7.13 -2.45
C CYS A 223 6.08 7.22 -3.49
N ALA A 224 5.93 6.49 -4.60
CA ALA A 224 6.88 6.45 -5.71
C ALA A 224 6.35 7.21 -6.93
N PHE A 225 6.79 8.45 -7.13
CA PHE A 225 6.19 9.40 -8.07
C PHE A 225 7.14 9.95 -9.15
N MET A 226 8.47 9.83 -9.01
CA MET A 226 9.44 10.48 -9.91
C MET A 226 9.82 9.65 -11.13
N LEU A 227 10.10 8.36 -10.95
CA LEU A 227 10.74 7.54 -11.98
C LEU A 227 9.78 6.53 -12.62
N PRO A 228 9.85 6.31 -13.95
CA PRO A 228 9.05 5.30 -14.64
C PRO A 228 9.31 3.87 -14.14
N VAL A 229 10.56 3.57 -13.77
CA VAL A 229 10.98 2.24 -13.32
C VAL A 229 10.44 1.88 -11.93
N ALA A 230 10.05 2.88 -11.14
CA ALA A 230 9.64 2.68 -9.75
C ALA A 230 8.38 1.82 -9.63
N THR A 231 7.38 2.03 -10.51
CA THR A 231 6.12 1.27 -10.47
C THR A 231 5.54 1.01 -11.87
N PRO A 232 4.82 -0.10 -12.08
CA PRO A 232 4.18 -0.39 -13.37
C PRO A 232 3.24 0.72 -13.88
N PRO A 233 2.39 1.37 -13.06
CA PRO A 233 1.57 2.49 -13.51
C PRO A 233 2.39 3.65 -14.10
N ASN A 234 3.52 3.99 -13.47
CA ASN A 234 4.42 5.04 -13.96
C ASN A 234 5.01 4.67 -15.33
N ALA A 235 5.44 3.42 -15.50
CA ALA A 235 5.95 2.90 -16.77
C ALA A 235 4.88 2.91 -17.88
N ILE A 236 3.63 2.53 -17.57
CA ILE A 236 2.52 2.51 -18.54
C ILE A 236 2.26 3.91 -19.08
N VAL A 237 2.16 4.92 -18.21
CA VAL A 237 1.86 6.30 -18.62
C VAL A 237 3.05 6.90 -19.38
N TYR A 238 4.30 6.63 -18.95
CA TYR A 238 5.50 7.02 -19.70
C TYR A 238 5.58 6.37 -21.10
N GLY A 239 5.11 5.12 -21.23
CA GLY A 239 5.01 4.40 -22.50
C GLY A 239 4.13 5.07 -23.55
N SER A 240 3.32 6.07 -23.18
CA SER A 240 2.55 6.89 -24.13
C SER A 240 3.42 7.78 -25.04
N GLY A 241 4.68 8.03 -24.67
CA GLY A 241 5.59 8.90 -25.42
C GLY A 241 5.20 10.39 -25.41
N LYS A 242 4.29 10.81 -24.51
CA LYS A 242 3.74 12.18 -24.46
C LYS A 242 4.54 13.16 -23.58
N PHE A 243 5.48 12.68 -22.76
CA PHE A 243 6.29 13.51 -21.88
C PHE A 243 7.66 12.86 -21.62
N THR A 244 8.61 13.65 -21.11
CA THR A 244 9.98 13.20 -20.83
C THR A 244 10.14 12.72 -19.39
N ILE A 245 11.19 11.94 -19.11
CA ILE A 245 11.56 11.55 -17.74
C ILE A 245 11.77 12.80 -16.87
N ALA A 246 12.40 13.85 -17.38
CA ALA A 246 12.62 15.10 -16.63
C ALA A 246 11.29 15.77 -16.23
N THR A 247 10.29 15.73 -17.10
CA THR A 247 8.93 16.22 -16.80
C THR A 247 8.31 15.44 -15.64
N MET A 248 8.45 14.12 -15.67
CA MET A 248 7.95 13.23 -14.63
C MET A 248 8.68 13.43 -13.30
N MET A 249 10.02 13.52 -13.32
CA MET A 249 10.83 13.78 -12.13
C MET A 249 10.48 15.11 -11.46
N LYS A 250 10.27 16.18 -12.23
CA LYS A 250 9.86 17.48 -11.67
C LYS A 250 8.53 17.38 -10.93
N ALA A 251 7.56 16.69 -11.52
CA ALA A 251 6.25 16.49 -10.92
C ALA A 251 6.32 15.59 -9.68
N GLY A 252 7.00 14.45 -9.80
CA GLY A 252 7.21 13.49 -8.72
C GLY A 252 7.99 14.10 -7.56
N PHE A 253 8.98 14.97 -7.81
CA PHE A 253 9.72 15.64 -6.74
C PHE A 253 8.80 16.50 -5.87
N ALA A 254 7.92 17.29 -6.48
CA ALA A 254 6.93 18.05 -5.73
C ALA A 254 5.99 17.15 -4.91
N LEU A 255 5.56 16.01 -5.48
CA LEU A 255 4.73 15.04 -4.78
C LEU A 255 5.46 14.32 -3.65
N ASN A 256 6.73 13.99 -3.81
CA ASN A 256 7.54 13.32 -2.79
C ASN A 256 7.74 14.24 -1.59
N ILE A 257 8.03 15.52 -1.80
CA ILE A 257 8.14 16.49 -0.70
C ILE A 257 6.84 16.54 0.11
N ILE A 258 5.69 16.56 -0.56
CA ILE A 258 4.39 16.58 0.11
C ILE A 258 4.09 15.23 0.77
N GLY A 259 4.45 14.12 0.13
CA GLY A 259 4.39 12.78 0.71
C GLY A 259 5.18 12.68 2.01
N ILE A 260 6.39 13.26 2.08
CA ILE A 260 7.20 13.28 3.31
C ILE A 260 6.42 13.95 4.44
N PHE A 261 5.86 15.13 4.20
CA PHE A 261 5.11 15.84 5.24
C PHE A 261 3.82 15.12 5.63
N VAL A 262 3.03 14.66 4.65
CA VAL A 262 1.77 13.95 4.90
C VAL A 262 2.01 12.65 5.66
N VAL A 263 2.95 11.82 5.20
CA VAL A 263 3.32 10.57 5.90
C VAL A 263 3.80 10.88 7.31
N THR A 264 4.65 11.89 7.49
CA THR A 264 5.16 12.28 8.82
C THR A 264 4.02 12.68 9.76
N LEU A 265 3.12 13.56 9.32
CA LEU A 265 2.01 14.04 10.14
C LEU A 265 1.05 12.91 10.50
N PHE A 266 0.73 12.04 9.55
CA PHE A 266 -0.15 10.90 9.80
C PHE A 266 0.49 9.86 10.72
N ALA A 267 1.76 9.52 10.49
CA ALA A 267 2.49 8.58 11.32
C ALA A 267 2.72 9.12 12.74
N TYR A 268 2.90 10.42 12.91
CA TYR A 268 3.13 11.03 14.23
C TYR A 268 1.83 11.31 15.00
N TYR A 269 0.80 11.84 14.35
CA TYR A 269 -0.43 12.24 15.04
C TYR A 269 -1.55 11.21 14.99
N LEU A 270 -1.72 10.48 13.89
CA LEU A 270 -2.87 9.59 13.71
C LEU A 270 -2.55 8.14 14.06
N ALA A 271 -1.38 7.63 13.68
CA ALA A 271 -1.01 6.24 13.93
C ALA A 271 -0.99 5.85 15.43
N PRO A 272 -0.47 6.68 16.38
CA PRO A 272 -0.47 6.32 17.80
C PRO A 272 -1.85 6.28 18.45
N ASN A 273 -2.87 6.84 17.79
CA ASN A 273 -4.25 6.77 18.26
C ASN A 273 -4.98 5.50 17.76
N ILE A 274 -4.36 4.73 16.86
CA ILE A 274 -4.95 3.56 16.20
C ILE A 274 -4.27 2.27 16.65
N PHE A 275 -2.94 2.29 16.80
CA PHE A 275 -2.10 1.13 17.14
C PHE A 275 -1.47 1.26 18.51
#